data_AF-A0A1H7IZ61-F1
#
_entry.id   AF-A0A1H7IZ61-F1
#
_cell.length_a   1.000
_cell.length_b   1.000
_cell.length_c   1.000
_cell.angle_alpha   90.00
_cell.angle_beta   90.00
_cell.angle_gamma   90.00
#
_symmetry.space_group_name_H-M   'P 1'
#
loop_
_entity.id
_entity.type
_entity.pdbx_description
1 polymer ?
#
loop_
_entity_poly.entity_id
_entity_poly.type
_entity_poly.pdbx_seq_one_letter_code
_entity_poly.pdbx_strand_id
1 'polypeptide(L)'
;MMLIRPYPDEQETLQSYVIRLAKFNHYQFEHWSQHLSQQSISLRQRDAKSRELLTSYLHSVTGMDNVFNLFDQWQFYNKDKRHFDYKSIKVCPLCFAENKGKILSLWALRYYLVCTKHDTLLVDKCSKCNSAITENTILQGKCGSCVKEVTTFETEVVAPDSFSLELARAAQNQIFDTTVDLINKLLIIYTKLEACSSFIYQDGQALWKKKQAYSIEEKYHHQMQVAELVENENKLVSAIGRYVNLALEEKLYDLGKVLVKFKSYIGNEKFPMMTSAIRTFVLTSEFTEDQRVGVTWLNNLFGFESKMFKNFIIDKYPSLVFKQSVPLNMAKTIVIDFKGNLS
;
A
#
# COMPACT_ATOMS: atom_id res chain seq x y z
N MET A 1 25.48 29.86 11.37
CA MET A 1 26.69 29.07 11.07
C MET A 1 26.50 27.70 11.69
N MET A 2 26.59 26.62 10.91
CA MET A 2 26.45 25.26 11.43
C MET A 2 27.79 24.74 11.91
N LEU A 3 27.90 24.53 13.22
CA LEU A 3 29.14 24.13 13.89
C LEU A 3 29.33 22.61 13.82
N ILE A 4 28.25 21.86 14.00
CA ILE A 4 28.29 20.39 14.05
C ILE A 4 27.50 19.83 12.88
N ARG A 5 28.15 18.94 12.12
CA ARG A 5 27.58 18.30 10.94
C ARG A 5 27.54 16.79 11.19
N PRO A 6 26.40 16.24 11.65
CA PRO A 6 26.29 14.80 11.80
C PRO A 6 26.45 14.13 10.43
N TYR A 7 27.03 12.92 10.39
CA TYR A 7 27.13 12.15 9.14
C TYR A 7 25.72 11.71 8.68
N PRO A 8 25.35 11.90 7.39
CA PRO A 8 24.11 11.40 6.81
C PRO A 8 24.15 9.88 6.70
N ASP A 9 23.11 9.21 7.20
CA ASP A 9 22.99 7.75 7.10
C ASP A 9 22.10 7.38 5.91
N GLU A 10 22.57 6.51 5.01
CA GLU A 10 21.82 6.12 3.81
C GLU A 10 20.46 5.45 4.12
N GLN A 11 20.32 4.87 5.32
CA GLN A 11 19.07 4.28 5.76
C GLN A 11 18.13 5.29 6.42
N GLU A 12 18.54 6.54 6.65
CA GLU A 12 17.69 7.57 7.24
C GLU A 12 16.95 8.40 6.19
N THR A 13 15.85 9.01 6.61
CA THR A 13 15.13 9.97 5.76
C THR A 13 15.86 11.32 5.72
N LEU A 14 15.70 12.08 4.63
CA LEU A 14 16.16 13.47 4.56
C LEU A 14 15.61 14.31 5.74
N GLN A 15 14.37 14.04 6.15
CA GLN A 15 13.74 14.66 7.31
C GLN A 15 14.48 14.33 8.63
N SER A 16 14.86 13.07 8.84
CA SER A 16 15.68 12.63 9.98
C SER A 16 16.98 13.42 10.06
N TYR A 17 17.67 13.52 8.92
CA TYR A 17 18.94 14.22 8.83
C TYR A 17 18.80 15.71 9.20
N VAL A 18 17.78 16.39 8.66
CA VAL A 18 17.49 17.80 8.97
C VAL A 18 17.15 18.00 10.46
N ILE A 19 16.37 17.09 11.07
CA ILE A 19 16.07 17.14 12.51
C ILE A 19 17.35 16.95 13.33
N ARG A 20 18.20 15.97 12.98
CA ARG A 20 19.48 15.76 13.66
C ARG A 20 20.39 16.97 13.52
N LEU A 21 20.47 17.56 12.33
CA LEU A 21 21.27 18.76 12.10
C LEU A 21 20.83 19.92 13.02
N ALA A 22 19.52 20.11 13.21
CA ALA A 22 18.99 21.05 14.20
C ALA A 22 19.42 20.69 15.63
N LYS A 23 19.25 19.41 16.02
CA LYS A 23 19.59 18.90 17.35
C LYS A 23 21.05 19.14 17.71
N PHE A 24 21.97 18.77 16.81
CA PHE A 24 23.41 18.90 17.03
C PHE A 24 23.89 20.37 17.06
N ASN A 25 23.10 21.30 16.54
CA ASN A 25 23.39 22.74 16.60
C ASN A 25 22.49 23.48 17.59
N HIS A 26 21.79 22.76 18.49
CA HIS A 26 20.93 23.32 19.54
C HIS A 26 19.81 24.25 19.03
N TYR A 27 19.35 24.03 17.80
CA TYR A 27 18.20 24.76 17.27
C TYR A 27 16.89 24.12 17.71
N GLN A 28 15.89 24.96 18.01
CA GLN A 28 14.48 24.53 18.01
C GLN A 28 14.07 24.23 16.58
N PHE A 29 13.28 23.18 16.38
CA PHE A 29 12.96 22.71 15.03
C PHE A 29 12.15 23.73 14.22
N GLU A 30 11.25 24.47 14.86
CA GLU A 30 10.45 25.53 14.22
C GLU A 30 11.34 26.63 13.65
N HIS A 31 12.26 27.14 14.47
CA HIS A 31 13.19 28.20 14.07
C HIS A 31 14.12 27.71 12.96
N TRP A 32 14.59 26.45 13.07
CA TRP A 32 15.41 25.84 12.03
C TRP A 32 14.65 25.68 10.71
N SER A 33 13.42 25.17 10.76
CA SER A 33 12.56 25.01 9.58
C SER A 33 12.23 26.37 8.95
N GLN A 34 12.01 27.41 9.75
CA GLN A 34 11.81 28.78 9.26
C GLN A 34 13.07 29.32 8.60
N HIS A 35 14.24 29.13 9.22
CA HIS A 35 15.52 29.53 8.64
C HIS A 35 15.78 28.84 7.29
N LEU A 36 15.58 27.52 7.21
CA LEU A 36 15.68 26.79 5.94
C LEU A 36 14.74 27.38 4.87
N SER A 37 13.52 27.72 5.26
CA SER A 37 12.53 28.33 4.36
C SER A 37 12.95 29.72 3.85
N GLN A 38 13.69 30.49 4.65
CA GLN A 38 14.21 31.81 4.28
C GLN A 38 15.45 31.73 3.39
N GLN A 39 16.29 30.72 3.59
CA GLN A 39 17.57 30.58 2.88
C GLN A 39 17.46 29.76 1.59
N SER A 40 16.52 28.82 1.55
CA SER A 40 16.30 27.96 0.41
C SER A 40 14.80 27.79 0.18
N ILE A 41 14.23 26.72 0.72
CA ILE A 41 12.88 26.27 0.46
C ILE A 41 12.31 25.64 1.72
N SER A 42 10.98 25.79 1.90
CA SER A 42 10.30 25.13 3.01
C SER A 42 10.51 23.62 2.98
N LEU A 43 10.85 23.06 4.14
CA LEU A 43 11.00 21.62 4.37
C LEU A 43 9.75 20.81 4.01
N ARG A 44 8.58 21.46 3.92
CA ARG A 44 7.31 20.84 3.55
C ARG A 44 6.88 21.11 2.10
N GLN A 45 7.73 21.71 1.26
CA GLN A 45 7.47 21.77 -0.18
C GLN A 45 7.42 20.37 -0.79
N ARG A 46 6.64 20.24 -1.86
CA ARG A 46 6.16 18.93 -2.39
C ARG A 46 6.58 18.67 -3.83
N ASP A 47 7.09 19.67 -4.54
CA ASP A 47 7.56 19.50 -5.91
C ASP A 47 9.03 19.07 -5.94
N ALA A 48 9.37 18.22 -6.92
CA ALA A 48 10.70 17.60 -7.01
C ALA A 48 11.84 18.64 -7.11
N LYS A 49 11.65 19.69 -7.90
CA LYS A 49 12.64 20.77 -8.07
C LYS A 49 12.94 21.48 -6.74
N SER A 50 11.91 21.76 -5.95
CA SER A 50 12.06 22.31 -4.61
C SER A 50 12.84 21.39 -3.67
N ARG A 51 12.65 20.06 -3.80
CA ARG A 51 13.39 19.08 -3.00
C ARG A 51 14.86 19.01 -3.41
N GLU A 52 15.16 19.01 -4.71
CA GLU A 52 16.53 19.08 -5.23
C GLU A 52 17.28 20.32 -4.74
N LEU A 53 16.61 21.47 -4.71
CA LEU A 53 17.16 22.73 -4.20
C LEU A 53 17.42 22.67 -2.68
N LEU A 54 16.54 22.04 -1.90
CA LEU A 54 16.77 21.80 -0.48
C LEU A 54 17.99 20.91 -0.25
N THR A 55 18.11 19.79 -0.97
CA THR A 55 19.24 18.87 -0.89
C THR A 55 20.54 19.56 -1.29
N SER A 56 20.53 20.35 -2.37
CA SER A 56 21.68 21.14 -2.83
C SER A 56 22.10 22.21 -1.82
N TYR A 57 21.12 22.86 -1.17
CA TYR A 57 21.40 23.79 -0.08
C TYR A 57 22.05 23.06 1.10
N LEU A 58 21.47 21.94 1.57
CA LEU A 58 22.04 21.15 2.66
C LEU A 58 23.46 20.68 2.34
N HIS A 59 23.72 20.25 1.11
CA HIS A 59 25.07 19.94 0.64
C HIS A 59 25.98 21.17 0.71
N SER A 60 25.58 22.34 0.21
CA SER A 60 26.44 23.53 0.21
C SER A 60 26.79 24.02 1.62
N VAL A 61 25.87 23.87 2.58
CA VAL A 61 26.09 24.31 3.96
C VAL A 61 26.74 23.25 4.86
N THR A 62 26.72 21.96 4.48
CA THR A 62 27.35 20.87 5.24
C THR A 62 28.63 20.33 4.60
N GLY A 63 28.79 20.45 3.29
CA GLY A 63 29.87 19.84 2.52
C GLY A 63 29.83 18.31 2.50
N MET A 64 28.64 17.71 2.58
CA MET A 64 28.45 16.25 2.67
C MET A 64 27.71 15.71 1.44
N ASP A 65 28.42 14.97 0.59
CA ASP A 65 27.86 14.39 -0.64
C ASP A 65 26.75 13.37 -0.36
N ASN A 66 26.86 12.59 0.73
CA ASN A 66 25.87 11.59 1.12
C ASN A 66 24.46 12.16 1.34
N VAL A 67 24.30 13.48 1.47
CA VAL A 67 22.98 14.14 1.55
C VAL A 67 22.15 13.87 0.28
N PHE A 68 22.77 13.73 -0.89
CA PHE A 68 22.08 13.40 -2.14
C PHE A 68 21.50 11.98 -2.18
N ASN A 69 22.03 11.08 -1.33
CA ASN A 69 21.59 9.69 -1.26
C ASN A 69 20.47 9.47 -0.22
N LEU A 70 20.12 10.51 0.55
CA LEU A 70 19.09 10.38 1.58
C LEU A 70 17.71 10.19 0.97
N PHE A 71 16.96 9.24 1.52
CA PHE A 71 15.60 8.98 1.09
C PHE A 71 14.67 10.15 1.45
N ASP A 72 14.03 10.75 0.44
CA ASP A 72 13.09 11.84 0.63
C ASP A 72 11.70 11.47 0.13
N GLN A 73 10.77 11.17 1.04
CA GLN A 73 9.40 10.82 0.66
C GLN A 73 8.62 12.00 0.06
N TRP A 74 9.04 13.25 0.31
CA TRP A 74 8.29 14.44 -0.13
C TRP A 74 8.37 14.67 -1.64
N GLN A 75 9.41 14.18 -2.31
CA GLN A 75 9.50 14.22 -3.78
C GLN A 75 8.36 13.43 -4.46
N PHE A 76 7.76 12.47 -3.75
CA PHE A 76 6.68 11.62 -4.25
C PHE A 76 5.28 12.17 -3.98
N TYR A 77 5.15 13.31 -3.29
CA TYR A 77 3.85 13.76 -2.78
C TYR A 77 2.82 13.99 -3.90
N ASN A 78 3.23 14.54 -5.04
CA ASN A 78 2.27 14.88 -6.10
C ASN A 78 1.78 13.66 -6.89
N LYS A 79 2.66 12.69 -7.16
CA LYS A 79 2.37 11.52 -8.01
C LYS A 79 1.94 10.30 -7.21
N ASP A 80 2.60 10.05 -6.08
CA ASP A 80 2.61 8.75 -5.41
C ASP A 80 2.29 8.85 -3.91
N LYS A 81 1.56 9.90 -3.47
CA LYS A 81 1.19 10.12 -2.06
C LYS A 81 0.43 8.98 -1.38
N ARG A 82 -0.05 8.02 -2.16
CA ARG A 82 -0.76 6.84 -1.64
C ARG A 82 0.19 5.85 -0.99
N HIS A 83 1.48 5.87 -1.28
CA HIS A 83 2.44 4.88 -0.80
C HIS A 83 3.26 5.32 0.41
N PHE A 84 3.19 6.60 0.78
CA PHE A 84 3.97 7.18 1.87
C PHE A 84 3.10 7.84 2.94
N ASP A 85 3.62 7.89 4.16
CA ASP A 85 3.01 8.62 5.27
C ASP A 85 3.65 9.99 5.45
N TYR A 86 2.81 11.01 5.30
CA TYR A 86 3.17 12.43 5.43
C TYR A 86 2.57 13.10 6.67
N LYS A 87 1.70 12.38 7.38
CA LYS A 87 0.90 12.92 8.49
C LYS A 87 1.37 12.44 9.86
N SER A 88 1.97 11.26 9.92
CA SER A 88 2.45 10.64 11.14
C SER A 88 3.89 10.20 10.95
N ILE A 89 4.69 10.37 12.01
CA ILE A 89 6.03 9.80 12.11
C ILE A 89 5.87 8.48 12.84
N LYS A 90 6.18 7.38 12.15
CA LYS A 90 6.22 6.05 12.73
C LYS A 90 7.64 5.79 13.24
N VAL A 91 7.77 5.16 14.41
CA VAL A 91 9.07 4.75 14.95
C VAL A 91 8.99 3.36 15.57
N CYS A 92 10.08 2.61 15.48
CA CYS A 92 10.34 1.51 16.40
C CYS A 92 11.20 2.06 17.55
N PRO A 93 10.71 2.04 18.82
CA PRO A 93 11.47 2.55 19.97
C PRO A 93 12.86 1.92 20.12
N LEU A 94 12.98 0.63 19.80
CA LEU A 94 14.23 -0.15 19.90
C LEU A 94 15.23 0.27 18.82
N CYS A 95 14.83 0.26 17.54
CA CYS A 95 15.67 0.80 16.46
C CYS A 95 16.02 2.26 16.67
N PHE A 96 15.12 3.07 17.23
CA PHE A 96 15.39 4.48 17.51
C PHE A 96 16.51 4.63 18.53
N ALA A 97 16.54 3.79 19.57
CA ALA A 97 17.62 3.71 20.54
C ALA A 97 18.94 3.28 19.88
N GLU A 98 18.92 2.16 19.15
CA GLU A 98 20.10 1.58 18.48
C GLU A 98 20.73 2.54 17.46
N ASN A 99 19.89 3.28 16.73
CA ASN A 99 20.32 4.18 15.66
C ASN A 99 20.51 5.63 16.14
N LYS A 100 20.65 5.86 17.45
CA LYS A 100 20.93 7.19 18.04
C LYS A 100 19.90 8.27 17.63
N GLY A 101 18.64 7.87 17.55
CA GLY A 101 17.51 8.76 17.27
C GLY A 101 17.27 9.09 15.79
N LYS A 102 17.76 8.27 14.85
CA LYS A 102 17.47 8.40 13.41
C LYS A 102 16.06 7.87 13.09
N ILE A 103 15.39 8.50 12.13
CA ILE A 103 14.15 7.99 11.50
C ILE A 103 14.53 7.26 10.22
N LEU A 104 14.28 5.95 10.18
CA LEU A 104 14.62 5.10 9.05
C LEU A 104 13.68 5.33 7.86
N SER A 105 14.21 5.18 6.64
CA SER A 105 13.49 5.37 5.37
C SER A 105 12.26 4.47 5.25
N LEU A 106 12.39 3.20 5.66
CA LEU A 106 11.29 2.23 5.71
C LEU A 106 10.07 2.74 6.48
N TRP A 107 10.26 3.53 7.54
CA TRP A 107 9.16 4.03 8.38
C TRP A 107 8.32 5.11 7.68
N ALA A 108 8.82 5.70 6.60
CA ALA A 108 8.05 6.61 5.75
C ALA A 108 7.06 5.87 4.83
N LEU A 109 7.24 4.56 4.62
CA LEU A 109 6.35 3.76 3.77
C LEU A 109 5.03 3.51 4.50
N ARG A 110 3.90 3.69 3.80
CA ARG A 110 2.56 3.55 4.39
C ARG A 110 2.26 2.12 4.85
N TYR A 111 2.77 1.14 4.11
CA TYR A 111 2.45 -0.28 4.31
C TYR A 111 3.51 -1.02 5.14
N TYR A 112 4.49 -0.31 5.67
CA TYR A 112 5.47 -0.86 6.61
C TYR A 112 5.02 -0.52 8.03
N LEU A 113 4.34 -1.48 8.67
CA LEU A 113 3.69 -1.29 9.98
C LEU A 113 4.39 -2.03 11.11
N VAL A 114 5.17 -3.06 10.78
CA VAL A 114 5.94 -3.87 11.74
C VAL A 114 7.43 -3.63 11.51
N CYS A 115 8.17 -3.43 12.60
CA CYS A 115 9.62 -3.46 12.56
C CYS A 115 10.10 -4.91 12.42
N THR A 116 10.57 -5.28 11.24
CA THR A 116 11.06 -6.64 10.93
C THR A 116 12.36 -7.02 11.63
N LYS A 117 13.00 -6.09 12.36
CA LYS A 117 14.20 -6.35 13.16
C LYS A 117 13.86 -6.77 14.58
N HIS A 118 12.79 -6.20 15.14
CA HIS A 118 12.42 -6.36 16.55
C HIS A 118 11.07 -7.05 16.74
N ASP A 119 10.38 -7.39 15.65
CA ASP A 119 9.06 -8.02 15.65
C ASP A 119 8.07 -7.25 16.51
N THR A 120 8.02 -5.93 16.33
CA THR A 120 7.09 -5.04 17.05
C THR A 120 6.33 -4.13 16.11
N LEU A 121 5.11 -3.76 16.47
CA LEU A 121 4.41 -2.69 15.77
C LEU A 121 5.22 -1.38 15.85
N LEU A 122 5.19 -0.61 14.78
CA LEU A 122 5.65 0.77 14.85
C LEU A 122 4.65 1.59 15.66
N VAL A 123 5.13 2.62 16.35
CA VAL A 123 4.28 3.55 17.10
C VAL A 123 4.31 4.92 16.46
N ASP A 124 3.16 5.58 16.41
CA ASP A 124 3.00 6.97 15.94
C ASP A 124 2.46 7.92 17.02
N LYS A 125 2.26 7.40 18.23
CA LYS A 125 1.80 8.12 19.41
C LYS A 125 2.59 7.70 20.65
N CYS A 126 2.64 8.58 21.63
CA CYS A 126 3.24 8.28 22.94
C CYS A 126 2.35 7.29 23.71
N SER A 127 2.93 6.18 24.17
CA SER A 127 2.22 5.17 24.99
C SER A 127 1.65 5.69 26.31
N LYS A 128 2.18 6.80 26.87
CA LYS A 128 1.70 7.36 28.14
C LYS A 128 0.53 8.34 27.99
N CYS A 129 0.62 9.27 27.04
CA CYS A 129 -0.35 10.36 26.90
C CYS A 129 -1.09 10.39 25.56
N ASN A 130 -0.83 9.41 24.69
CA ASN A 130 -1.43 9.25 23.37
C ASN A 130 -1.22 10.44 22.41
N SER A 131 -0.30 11.37 22.73
CA SER A 131 0.04 12.48 21.84
C SER A 131 0.83 11.97 20.64
N ALA A 132 0.53 12.50 19.45
CA ALA A 132 1.21 12.12 18.22
C ALA A 132 2.72 12.42 18.27
N ILE A 133 3.51 11.57 17.62
CA ILE A 133 4.94 11.79 17.44
C ILE A 133 5.14 12.87 16.38
N THR A 134 5.80 13.95 16.79
CA THR A 134 6.11 15.12 15.96
C THR A 134 7.61 15.24 15.71
N GLU A 135 8.02 16.15 14.83
CA GLU A 135 9.42 16.46 14.59
C GLU A 135 10.13 16.90 15.89
N ASN A 136 9.46 17.65 16.76
CA ASN A 136 9.98 18.00 18.10
C ASN A 136 10.13 16.80 19.01
N THR A 137 9.20 15.83 18.93
CA THR A 137 9.33 14.58 19.70
C THR A 137 10.61 13.84 19.32
N ILE A 138 10.92 13.79 18.02
CA ILE A 138 12.15 13.17 17.52
C ILE A 138 13.39 14.00 17.88
N LEU A 139 13.34 15.32 17.69
CA LEU A 139 14.43 16.25 18.03
C LEU A 139 14.87 16.06 19.49
N GLN A 140 13.90 16.08 20.41
CA GLN A 140 14.14 15.97 21.85
C GLN A 140 14.40 14.52 22.29
N GLY A 141 13.96 13.53 21.51
CA GLY A 141 13.93 12.12 21.90
C GLY A 141 12.91 11.82 23.00
N LYS A 142 11.96 12.73 23.23
CA LYS A 142 10.97 12.69 24.32
C LYS A 142 9.64 13.23 23.83
N CYS A 143 8.54 12.70 24.36
CA CYS A 143 7.21 13.23 24.07
C CYS A 143 7.08 14.69 24.49
N GLY A 144 6.66 15.58 23.58
CA GLY A 144 6.47 17.00 23.90
C GLY A 144 5.41 17.29 24.96
N SER A 145 4.44 16.37 25.17
CA SER A 145 3.35 16.57 26.13
C SER A 145 3.64 16.02 27.53
N CYS A 146 4.27 14.84 27.64
CA CYS A 146 4.47 14.13 28.92
C CYS A 146 5.93 13.78 29.24
N VAL A 147 6.87 14.16 28.37
CA VAL A 147 8.32 14.01 28.54
C VAL A 147 8.82 12.56 28.59
N LYS A 148 7.95 11.56 28.41
CA LYS A 148 8.35 10.13 28.28
C LYS A 148 9.34 9.97 27.12
N GLU A 149 10.42 9.24 27.33
CA GLU A 149 11.45 9.02 26.31
C GLU A 149 10.92 8.11 25.19
N VAL A 150 11.21 8.46 23.92
CA VAL A 150 10.72 7.71 22.76
C VAL A 150 11.21 6.25 22.79
N THR A 151 12.42 6.02 23.28
CA THR A 151 13.04 4.69 23.45
C THR A 151 12.32 3.81 24.47
N THR A 152 11.46 4.40 25.31
CA THR A 152 10.68 3.70 26.36
C THR A 152 9.19 3.60 26.00
N PHE A 153 8.80 3.98 24.78
CA PHE A 153 7.42 3.81 24.36
C PHE A 153 7.09 2.32 24.29
N GLU A 154 5.98 1.93 24.94
CA GLU A 154 5.43 0.59 24.81
C GLU A 154 5.03 0.33 23.36
N THR A 155 5.35 -0.86 22.88
CA THR A 155 4.96 -1.38 21.57
C THR A 155 4.55 -2.84 21.73
N GLU A 156 3.60 -3.28 20.91
CA GLU A 156 3.14 -4.66 20.87
C GLU A 156 4.12 -5.52 20.07
N VAL A 157 4.53 -6.66 20.64
CA VAL A 157 5.34 -7.66 19.95
C VAL A 157 4.42 -8.48 19.05
N VAL A 158 4.65 -8.44 17.74
CA VAL A 158 3.85 -9.12 16.72
C VAL A 158 4.75 -9.70 15.64
N ALA A 159 4.34 -10.82 15.05
CA ALA A 159 5.03 -11.35 13.88
C ALA A 159 4.91 -10.36 12.70
N PRO A 160 5.99 -10.10 11.95
CA PRO A 160 5.92 -9.29 10.75
C PRO A 160 4.93 -9.83 9.72
N ASP A 161 4.05 -8.96 9.22
CA ASP A 161 3.18 -9.30 8.11
C ASP A 161 3.97 -9.45 6.79
N SER A 162 3.40 -10.15 5.81
CA SER A 162 4.11 -10.43 4.57
C SER A 162 4.42 -9.18 3.75
N PHE A 163 3.66 -8.09 3.88
CA PHE A 163 3.97 -6.82 3.21
C PHE A 163 5.12 -6.09 3.88
N SER A 164 5.17 -6.03 5.21
CA SER A 164 6.31 -5.45 5.94
C SER A 164 7.60 -6.23 5.65
N LEU A 165 7.54 -7.57 5.61
CA LEU A 165 8.68 -8.42 5.20
C LEU A 165 9.10 -8.17 3.74
N GLU A 166 8.13 -8.08 2.83
CA GLU A 166 8.37 -7.82 1.41
C GLU A 166 9.07 -6.45 1.21
N LEU A 167 8.68 -5.42 1.98
CA LEU A 167 9.32 -4.11 1.96
C LEU A 167 10.71 -4.09 2.60
N ALA A 168 10.90 -4.79 3.73
CA ALA A 168 12.22 -4.91 4.36
C ALA A 168 13.23 -5.61 3.45
N ARG A 169 12.84 -6.69 2.77
CA ARG A 169 13.68 -7.38 1.79
C ARG A 169 13.98 -6.48 0.59
N ALA A 170 13.00 -5.70 0.13
CA ALA A 170 13.24 -4.74 -0.94
C ALA A 170 14.29 -3.69 -0.55
N ALA A 171 14.22 -3.17 0.67
CA ALA A 171 15.22 -2.24 1.21
C ALA A 171 16.62 -2.86 1.27
N GLN A 172 16.74 -4.10 1.74
CA GLN A 172 18.03 -4.82 1.82
C GLN A 172 18.64 -5.06 0.44
N ASN A 173 17.81 -5.31 -0.57
CA ASN A 173 18.23 -5.54 -1.95
C ASN A 173 18.46 -4.23 -2.73
N GLN A 174 18.63 -3.09 -2.05
CA GLN A 174 18.91 -1.81 -2.71
C GLN A 174 17.84 -1.39 -3.74
N ILE A 175 16.60 -1.88 -3.63
CA ILE A 175 15.48 -1.45 -4.50
C ILE A 175 15.17 0.04 -4.31
N PHE A 176 15.62 0.64 -3.20
CA PHE A 176 15.51 2.08 -2.97
C PHE A 176 16.54 2.92 -3.75
N ASP A 177 17.49 2.28 -4.43
CA ASP A 177 18.48 2.98 -5.24
C ASP A 177 17.86 3.57 -6.51
N THR A 178 16.77 2.96 -7.02
CA THR A 178 15.98 3.54 -8.10
C THR A 178 14.57 3.89 -7.65
N THR A 179 14.16 5.12 -7.95
CA THR A 179 12.79 5.58 -7.71
C THR A 179 11.75 4.71 -8.44
N VAL A 180 12.07 4.22 -9.64
CA VAL A 180 11.13 3.47 -10.48
C VAL A 180 10.81 2.11 -9.86
N ASP A 181 11.83 1.38 -9.38
CA ASP A 181 11.62 0.05 -8.80
C ASP A 181 10.88 0.12 -7.47
N LEU A 182 11.22 1.11 -6.63
CA LEU A 182 10.48 1.39 -5.41
C LEU A 182 9.00 1.65 -5.68
N ILE A 183 8.67 2.56 -6.59
CA ILE A 183 7.27 2.89 -6.90
C ILE A 183 6.54 1.70 -7.50
N ASN A 184 7.18 0.93 -8.40
CA ASN A 184 6.59 -0.29 -8.95
C ASN A 184 6.27 -1.31 -7.85
N LYS A 185 7.19 -1.50 -6.89
CA LYS A 185 6.99 -2.41 -5.76
C LYS A 185 5.84 -1.96 -4.86
N LEU A 186 5.82 -0.67 -4.51
CA LEU A 186 4.76 -0.08 -3.68
C LEU A 186 3.40 -0.09 -4.37
N LEU A 187 3.37 0.04 -5.70
CA LEU A 187 2.16 -0.08 -6.50
C LEU A 187 1.60 -1.50 -6.43
N ILE A 188 2.45 -2.52 -6.59
CA ILE A 188 2.02 -3.94 -6.47
C ILE A 188 1.43 -4.21 -5.09
N ILE A 189 2.10 -3.79 -4.01
CA ILE A 189 1.61 -3.95 -2.63
C ILE A 189 0.28 -3.22 -2.44
N TYR A 190 0.19 -1.96 -2.85
CA TYR A 190 -1.05 -1.19 -2.75
C TYR A 190 -2.19 -1.87 -3.49
N THR A 191 -1.94 -2.37 -4.70
CA THR A 191 -2.97 -3.02 -5.49
C THR A 191 -3.44 -4.34 -4.87
N LYS A 192 -2.54 -5.16 -4.31
CA LYS A 192 -2.92 -6.36 -3.53
C LYS A 192 -3.84 -5.97 -2.37
N LEU A 193 -3.45 -4.94 -1.60
CA LEU A 193 -4.22 -4.41 -0.49
C LEU A 193 -5.59 -3.90 -0.95
N GLU A 194 -5.65 -3.05 -1.96
CA GLU A 194 -6.88 -2.47 -2.49
C GLU A 194 -7.85 -3.54 -3.02
N ALA A 195 -7.33 -4.49 -3.81
CA ALA A 195 -8.13 -5.55 -4.41
C ALA A 195 -8.79 -6.44 -3.34
N CYS A 196 -8.01 -6.89 -2.35
CA CYS A 196 -8.52 -7.80 -1.33
C CYS A 196 -9.29 -7.10 -0.21
N SER A 197 -9.04 -5.80 0.02
CA SER A 197 -9.79 -5.03 1.03
C SER A 197 -11.30 -5.02 0.78
N SER A 198 -11.70 -5.10 -0.49
CA SER A 198 -13.11 -5.14 -0.90
C SER A 198 -13.85 -6.40 -0.43
N PHE A 199 -13.13 -7.46 -0.06
CA PHE A 199 -13.72 -8.70 0.46
C PHE A 199 -13.78 -8.76 1.99
N ILE A 200 -12.96 -7.95 2.67
CA ILE A 200 -12.89 -7.91 4.12
C ILE A 200 -13.93 -6.93 4.67
N TYR A 201 -13.99 -5.73 4.08
CA TYR A 201 -14.97 -4.72 4.44
C TYR A 201 -15.97 -4.57 3.30
N GLN A 202 -17.26 -4.75 3.57
CA GLN A 202 -18.31 -4.53 2.56
C GLN A 202 -18.33 -3.05 2.10
N ASP A 203 -18.00 -2.11 2.99
CA ASP A 203 -17.71 -0.70 2.69
C ASP A 203 -16.28 -0.48 2.12
N GLY A 204 -15.80 -1.45 1.32
CA GLY A 204 -14.43 -1.86 0.94
C GLY A 204 -13.36 -0.85 0.52
N GLN A 205 -13.51 0.42 0.85
CA GLN A 205 -12.53 1.47 0.62
C GLN A 205 -12.33 2.39 1.83
N ALA A 206 -13.11 2.25 2.90
CA ALA A 206 -13.03 3.17 4.04
C ALA A 206 -11.65 3.17 4.69
N LEU A 207 -10.98 2.01 4.84
CA LEU A 207 -9.80 1.92 5.70
C LEU A 207 -8.61 2.76 5.21
N TRP A 208 -8.26 2.60 3.93
CA TRP A 208 -7.14 3.33 3.33
C TRP A 208 -7.53 4.68 2.73
N LYS A 209 -8.82 4.93 2.43
CA LYS A 209 -9.29 6.24 1.95
C LYS A 209 -9.59 7.22 3.08
N LYS A 210 -10.14 6.76 4.21
CA LYS A 210 -10.34 7.58 5.43
C LYS A 210 -9.06 7.58 6.27
N LYS A 211 -8.03 8.26 5.73
CA LYS A 211 -6.63 8.29 6.21
C LYS A 211 -6.39 8.53 7.71
N GLN A 212 -7.39 8.98 8.48
CA GLN A 212 -7.23 9.40 9.88
C GLN A 212 -8.01 8.54 10.88
N ALA A 213 -8.86 7.63 10.43
CA ALA A 213 -9.71 6.88 11.35
C ALA A 213 -9.00 5.71 12.03
N TYR A 214 -7.90 5.20 11.45
CA TYR A 214 -7.31 3.92 11.87
C TYR A 214 -5.92 4.06 12.46
N SER A 215 -5.74 3.41 13.61
CA SER A 215 -4.48 3.15 14.31
C SER A 215 -3.54 2.26 13.48
N ILE A 216 -2.28 2.14 13.92
CA ILE A 216 -1.32 1.20 13.30
C ILE A 216 -1.78 -0.25 13.51
N GLU A 217 -2.30 -0.58 14.69
CA GLU A 217 -2.84 -1.90 15.04
C GLU A 217 -3.99 -2.32 14.10
N GLU A 218 -4.99 -1.45 13.91
CA GLU A 218 -6.11 -1.75 12.99
C GLU A 218 -5.63 -1.94 11.54
N LYS A 219 -4.65 -1.15 11.10
CA LYS A 219 -4.06 -1.31 9.77
C LYS A 219 -3.26 -2.60 9.66
N TYR A 220 -2.55 -3.01 10.71
CA TYR A 220 -1.80 -4.26 10.76
C TYR A 220 -2.73 -5.47 10.69
N HIS A 221 -3.79 -5.52 11.49
CA HIS A 221 -4.78 -6.61 11.42
C HIS A 221 -5.41 -6.71 10.04
N HIS A 222 -5.72 -5.56 9.43
CA HIS A 222 -6.21 -5.54 8.05
C HIS A 222 -5.18 -6.08 7.05
N GLN A 223 -3.90 -5.70 7.18
CA GLN A 223 -2.84 -6.26 6.34
C GLN A 223 -2.71 -7.76 6.51
N MET A 224 -2.83 -8.29 7.73
CA MET A 224 -2.79 -9.74 8.00
C MET A 224 -3.95 -10.48 7.33
N GLN A 225 -5.17 -9.95 7.41
CA GLN A 225 -6.33 -10.52 6.72
C GLN A 225 -6.16 -10.50 5.20
N VAL A 226 -5.61 -9.42 4.65
CA VAL A 226 -5.30 -9.36 3.22
C VAL A 226 -4.20 -10.35 2.84
N ALA A 227 -3.13 -10.44 3.63
CA ALA A 227 -2.02 -11.37 3.39
C ALA A 227 -2.55 -12.81 3.31
N GLU A 228 -3.41 -13.20 4.25
CA GLU A 228 -4.07 -14.51 4.27
C GLU A 228 -4.86 -14.80 2.98
N LEU A 229 -5.58 -13.80 2.43
CA LEU A 229 -6.28 -13.95 1.15
C LEU A 229 -5.30 -14.05 -0.03
N VAL A 230 -4.22 -13.25 -0.03
CA VAL A 230 -3.23 -13.26 -1.12
C VAL A 230 -2.45 -14.58 -1.17
N GLU A 231 -2.17 -15.17 -0.01
CA GLU A 231 -1.35 -16.38 0.12
C GLU A 231 -2.16 -17.68 0.04
N ASN A 232 -3.48 -17.62 0.19
CA ASN A 232 -4.35 -18.79 0.16
C ASN A 232 -5.50 -18.60 -0.85
N GLU A 233 -5.32 -19.19 -2.04
CA GLU A 233 -6.30 -19.12 -3.13
C GLU A 233 -7.69 -19.61 -2.70
N ASN A 234 -7.80 -20.69 -1.92
CA ASN A 234 -9.09 -21.20 -1.45
C ASN A 234 -9.83 -20.19 -0.57
N LYS A 235 -9.10 -19.48 0.30
CA LYS A 235 -9.68 -18.40 1.12
C LYS A 235 -10.10 -17.21 0.25
N LEU A 236 -9.32 -16.86 -0.76
CA LEU A 236 -9.69 -15.81 -1.72
C LEU A 236 -10.93 -16.18 -2.55
N VAL A 237 -11.00 -17.40 -3.09
CA VAL A 237 -12.17 -17.94 -3.79
C VAL A 237 -13.40 -17.89 -2.89
N SER A 238 -13.27 -18.34 -1.64
CA SER A 238 -14.36 -18.28 -0.65
C SER A 238 -14.81 -16.85 -0.35
N ALA A 239 -13.86 -15.91 -0.27
CA ALA A 239 -14.14 -14.50 -0.03
C ALA A 239 -14.85 -13.83 -1.24
N ILE A 240 -14.43 -14.16 -2.46
CA ILE A 240 -15.13 -13.77 -3.69
C ILE A 240 -16.56 -14.31 -3.68
N GLY A 241 -16.75 -15.58 -3.33
CA GLY A 241 -18.08 -16.20 -3.26
C GLY A 241 -19.00 -15.52 -2.26
N ARG A 242 -18.53 -15.21 -1.05
CA ARG A 242 -19.30 -14.42 -0.08
C ARG A 242 -19.68 -13.05 -0.65
N TYR A 243 -18.74 -12.34 -1.27
CA TYR A 243 -18.98 -11.02 -1.87
C TYR A 243 -20.04 -11.07 -2.98
N VAL A 244 -19.98 -12.08 -3.85
CA VAL A 244 -20.96 -12.25 -4.92
C VAL A 244 -22.33 -12.63 -4.36
N ASN A 245 -22.40 -13.55 -3.40
CA ASN A 245 -23.65 -13.99 -2.79
C ASN A 245 -24.40 -12.83 -2.13
N LEU A 246 -23.69 -11.96 -1.41
CA LEU A 246 -24.28 -10.75 -0.83
C LEU A 246 -24.89 -9.83 -1.90
N ALA A 247 -24.19 -9.63 -3.02
CA ALA A 247 -24.74 -8.83 -4.12
C ALA A 247 -25.97 -9.47 -4.76
N LEU A 248 -26.01 -10.81 -4.83
CA LEU A 248 -27.17 -11.55 -5.33
C LEU A 248 -28.37 -11.46 -4.38
N GLU A 249 -28.15 -11.48 -3.07
CA GLU A 249 -29.19 -11.22 -2.05
C GLU A 249 -29.80 -9.82 -2.22
N GLU A 250 -28.99 -8.84 -2.63
CA GLU A 250 -29.43 -7.49 -3.02
C GLU A 250 -30.06 -7.41 -4.43
N LYS A 251 -30.33 -8.55 -5.07
CA LYS A 251 -30.93 -8.68 -6.41
C LYS A 251 -30.06 -8.11 -7.54
N LEU A 252 -28.74 -8.05 -7.34
CA LEU A 252 -27.77 -7.66 -8.38
C LEU A 252 -27.34 -8.89 -9.20
N TYR A 253 -28.18 -9.31 -10.13
CA TYR A 253 -27.95 -10.54 -10.92
C TYR A 253 -26.93 -10.40 -12.06
N ASP A 254 -26.45 -9.19 -12.35
CA ASP A 254 -25.40 -8.96 -13.36
C ASP A 254 -24.01 -9.12 -12.72
N LEU A 255 -23.43 -10.32 -12.81
CA LEU A 255 -22.12 -10.65 -12.25
C LEU A 255 -21.01 -9.78 -12.85
N GLY A 256 -21.14 -9.37 -14.12
CA GLY A 256 -20.21 -8.46 -14.75
C GLY A 256 -20.16 -7.10 -14.05
N LYS A 257 -21.32 -6.61 -13.57
CA LYS A 257 -21.41 -5.40 -12.74
C LYS A 257 -20.93 -5.64 -11.32
N VAL A 258 -21.26 -6.77 -10.70
CA VAL A 258 -20.81 -7.11 -9.34
C VAL A 258 -19.29 -7.17 -9.27
N LEU A 259 -18.67 -7.81 -10.27
CA LEU A 259 -17.22 -8.02 -10.37
C LEU A 259 -16.50 -6.90 -11.13
N VAL A 260 -17.19 -5.82 -11.51
CA VAL A 260 -16.59 -4.73 -12.31
C VAL A 260 -15.42 -4.07 -11.58
N LYS A 261 -15.46 -4.03 -10.24
CA LYS A 261 -14.38 -3.51 -9.40
C LYS A 261 -13.07 -4.27 -9.56
N PHE A 262 -13.13 -5.53 -10.01
CA PHE A 262 -11.95 -6.39 -10.21
C PHE A 262 -11.47 -6.41 -11.65
N LYS A 263 -12.13 -5.69 -12.57
CA LYS A 263 -11.78 -5.66 -13.99
C LYS A 263 -10.31 -5.24 -14.23
N SER A 264 -9.76 -4.35 -13.40
CA SER A 264 -8.37 -3.91 -13.50
C SER A 264 -7.33 -4.98 -13.09
N TYR A 265 -7.77 -6.04 -12.42
CA TYR A 265 -6.91 -7.12 -11.92
C TYR A 265 -7.01 -8.37 -12.79
N ILE A 266 -8.14 -8.58 -13.46
CA ILE A 266 -8.35 -9.69 -14.39
C ILE A 266 -7.45 -9.52 -15.61
N GLY A 267 -6.62 -10.53 -15.88
CA GLY A 267 -5.67 -10.53 -17.00
C GLY A 267 -4.42 -9.65 -16.77
N ASN A 268 -4.25 -9.10 -15.58
CA ASN A 268 -3.06 -8.35 -15.22
C ASN A 268 -1.98 -9.31 -14.71
N GLU A 269 -0.85 -9.41 -15.43
CA GLU A 269 0.28 -10.28 -15.09
C GLU A 269 0.88 -9.99 -13.71
N LYS A 270 0.68 -8.79 -13.16
CA LYS A 270 1.11 -8.44 -11.80
C LYS A 270 0.22 -9.05 -10.70
N PHE A 271 -0.97 -9.56 -11.06
CA PHE A 271 -1.96 -10.10 -10.12
C PHE A 271 -2.54 -11.45 -10.59
N PRO A 272 -1.67 -12.46 -10.85
CA PRO A 272 -2.13 -13.76 -11.34
C PRO A 272 -3.06 -14.45 -10.34
N MET A 273 -2.84 -14.26 -9.03
CA MET A 273 -3.67 -14.83 -7.97
C MET A 273 -5.13 -14.39 -8.05
N MET A 274 -5.40 -13.13 -8.38
CA MET A 274 -6.77 -12.62 -8.49
C MET A 274 -7.47 -13.20 -9.70
N THR A 275 -6.77 -13.28 -10.83
CA THR A 275 -7.30 -13.90 -12.05
C THR A 275 -7.58 -15.39 -11.81
N SER A 276 -6.67 -16.11 -11.16
CA SER A 276 -6.82 -17.52 -10.79
C SER A 276 -8.03 -17.73 -9.88
N ALA A 277 -8.12 -16.99 -8.77
CA ALA A 277 -9.21 -17.14 -7.81
C ALA A 277 -10.58 -16.81 -8.42
N ILE A 278 -10.69 -15.77 -9.26
CA ILE A 278 -11.94 -15.45 -9.95
C ILE A 278 -12.31 -16.56 -10.94
N ARG A 279 -11.33 -17.12 -11.69
CA ARG A 279 -11.57 -18.29 -12.56
C ARG A 279 -12.08 -19.46 -11.74
N THR A 280 -11.35 -19.86 -10.70
CA THR A 280 -11.72 -20.97 -9.81
C THR A 280 -13.12 -20.77 -9.24
N PHE A 281 -13.45 -19.57 -8.75
CA PHE A 281 -14.80 -19.23 -8.30
C PHE A 281 -15.85 -19.44 -9.40
N VAL A 282 -15.66 -18.89 -10.60
CA VAL A 282 -16.61 -19.05 -11.71
C VAL A 282 -16.76 -20.51 -12.13
N LEU A 283 -15.69 -21.29 -12.10
CA LEU A 283 -15.69 -22.71 -12.50
C LEU A 283 -16.36 -23.63 -11.48
N THR A 284 -16.34 -23.26 -10.21
CA THR A 284 -16.81 -24.11 -9.09
C THR A 284 -18.15 -23.69 -8.51
N SER A 285 -18.65 -22.51 -8.88
CA SER A 285 -19.93 -21.98 -8.37
C SER A 285 -21.13 -22.51 -9.16
N GLU A 286 -22.24 -22.72 -8.46
CA GLU A 286 -23.53 -22.99 -9.07
C GLU A 286 -24.26 -21.66 -9.35
N PHE A 287 -24.54 -21.39 -10.62
CA PHE A 287 -25.22 -20.18 -11.06
C PHE A 287 -26.66 -20.47 -11.52
N THR A 288 -27.59 -19.55 -11.23
CA THR A 288 -29.01 -19.65 -11.60
C THR A 288 -29.33 -18.95 -12.92
N GLU A 289 -30.53 -19.19 -13.44
CA GLU A 289 -30.92 -18.68 -14.76
C GLU A 289 -31.01 -17.16 -14.90
N ASP A 290 -31.30 -16.50 -13.80
CA ASP A 290 -31.48 -15.05 -13.77
C ASP A 290 -30.16 -14.28 -13.76
N GLN A 291 -29.05 -14.97 -13.47
CA GLN A 291 -27.73 -14.39 -13.38
C GLN A 291 -27.12 -14.17 -14.78
N ARG A 292 -26.35 -13.10 -14.96
CA ARG A 292 -25.86 -12.63 -16.26
C ARG A 292 -24.41 -12.23 -16.19
N VAL A 293 -23.65 -12.44 -17.27
CA VAL A 293 -22.27 -11.99 -17.38
C VAL A 293 -21.96 -11.57 -18.81
N GLY A 294 -21.18 -10.50 -18.96
CA GLY A 294 -20.78 -10.02 -20.29
C GLY A 294 -19.74 -10.92 -20.95
N VAL A 295 -19.89 -11.19 -22.25
CA VAL A 295 -18.92 -11.97 -23.05
C VAL A 295 -17.50 -11.42 -22.96
N THR A 296 -17.36 -10.09 -23.10
CA THR A 296 -16.04 -9.43 -23.01
C THR A 296 -15.38 -9.69 -21.66
N TRP A 297 -16.17 -9.78 -20.59
CA TRP A 297 -15.64 -10.07 -19.25
C TRP A 297 -15.12 -11.51 -19.17
N LEU A 298 -15.87 -12.49 -19.70
CA LEU A 298 -15.41 -13.88 -19.78
C LEU A 298 -14.16 -14.02 -20.66
N ASN A 299 -14.10 -13.33 -21.81
CA ASN A 299 -12.93 -13.35 -22.67
C ASN A 299 -11.69 -12.84 -21.95
N ASN A 300 -11.81 -11.73 -21.20
CA ASN A 300 -10.71 -11.21 -20.40
C ASN A 300 -10.33 -12.17 -19.27
N LEU A 301 -11.33 -12.80 -18.63
CA LEU A 301 -11.09 -13.74 -17.56
C LEU A 301 -10.34 -14.96 -18.04
N PHE A 302 -10.79 -15.62 -19.11
CA PHE A 302 -10.24 -16.89 -19.58
C PHE A 302 -9.19 -16.77 -20.70
N GLY A 303 -9.00 -15.57 -21.26
CA GLY A 303 -8.05 -15.33 -22.34
C GLY A 303 -8.52 -15.83 -23.71
N PHE A 304 -9.83 -15.97 -23.93
CA PHE A 304 -10.35 -16.44 -25.22
C PHE A 304 -10.24 -15.37 -26.31
N GLU A 305 -9.89 -15.79 -27.53
CA GLU A 305 -10.09 -14.94 -28.70
C GLU A 305 -11.57 -14.63 -28.86
N SER A 306 -11.92 -13.34 -28.97
CA SER A 306 -13.32 -12.92 -29.03
C SER A 306 -14.11 -13.56 -30.18
N LYS A 307 -13.43 -13.93 -31.27
CA LYS A 307 -14.00 -14.66 -32.40
C LYS A 307 -14.31 -16.11 -32.05
N MET A 308 -13.41 -16.81 -31.33
CA MET A 308 -13.61 -18.21 -30.95
C MET A 308 -14.82 -18.39 -30.05
N PHE A 309 -14.94 -17.57 -28.99
CA PHE A 309 -16.05 -17.71 -28.05
C PHE A 309 -17.39 -17.38 -28.71
N LYS A 310 -17.42 -16.34 -29.56
CA LYS A 310 -18.60 -16.01 -30.36
C LYS A 310 -18.97 -17.16 -31.29
N ASN A 311 -18.01 -17.74 -32.01
CA ASN A 311 -18.25 -18.87 -32.91
C ASN A 311 -18.72 -20.11 -32.15
N PHE A 312 -18.17 -20.38 -30.97
CA PHE A 312 -18.62 -21.47 -30.10
C PHE A 312 -20.08 -21.29 -29.67
N ILE A 313 -20.47 -20.09 -29.24
CA ILE A 313 -21.88 -19.79 -28.92
C ILE A 313 -22.76 -19.97 -30.16
N ILE A 314 -22.32 -19.48 -31.33
CA ILE A 314 -23.08 -19.63 -32.57
C ILE A 314 -23.28 -21.11 -32.93
N ASP A 315 -22.23 -21.92 -32.82
CA ASP A 315 -22.24 -23.34 -33.17
C ASP A 315 -23.06 -24.17 -32.19
N LYS A 316 -22.78 -24.06 -30.88
CA LYS A 316 -23.39 -24.91 -29.85
C LYS A 316 -24.74 -24.40 -29.34
N TYR A 317 -24.98 -23.11 -29.48
CA TYR A 317 -26.08 -22.40 -28.82
C TYR A 317 -26.73 -21.37 -29.76
N PRO A 318 -27.15 -21.75 -30.99
CA PRO A 318 -27.60 -20.81 -32.02
C PRO A 318 -28.84 -19.99 -31.61
N SER A 319 -29.68 -20.50 -30.72
CA SER A 319 -30.87 -19.82 -30.19
C SER A 319 -30.57 -18.55 -29.38
N LEU A 320 -29.28 -18.29 -29.10
CA LEU A 320 -28.84 -17.31 -28.12
C LEU A 320 -28.01 -16.19 -28.74
N VAL A 321 -27.71 -16.37 -30.02
CA VAL A 321 -27.15 -15.38 -30.92
C VAL A 321 -28.26 -14.40 -31.31
N PHE A 322 -28.78 -13.57 -30.40
CA PHE A 322 -29.76 -12.55 -30.79
C PHE A 322 -29.54 -11.14 -30.22
N LYS A 323 -29.59 -10.19 -31.17
CA LYS A 323 -29.59 -8.72 -31.15
C LYS A 323 -28.42 -8.03 -30.42
N GLN A 324 -27.52 -7.50 -31.26
CA GLN A 324 -26.22 -6.83 -31.11
C GLN A 324 -25.92 -5.88 -29.91
N SER A 325 -26.64 -5.88 -28.79
CA SER A 325 -26.36 -4.92 -27.70
C SER A 325 -26.68 -5.37 -26.27
N VAL A 326 -27.08 -6.63 -26.03
CA VAL A 326 -27.51 -7.08 -24.69
C VAL A 326 -26.50 -8.07 -24.06
N PRO A 327 -26.13 -7.93 -22.77
CA PRO A 327 -25.33 -8.93 -22.05
C PRO A 327 -26.01 -10.31 -22.03
N LEU A 328 -25.21 -11.39 -22.15
CA LEU A 328 -25.73 -12.76 -22.17
C LEU A 328 -26.30 -13.18 -20.80
N ASN A 329 -27.46 -13.86 -20.82
CA ASN A 329 -28.02 -14.51 -19.64
C ASN A 329 -27.35 -15.88 -19.42
N MET A 330 -26.92 -16.20 -18.20
CA MET A 330 -26.10 -17.39 -17.92
C MET A 330 -26.84 -18.72 -18.04
N ALA A 331 -28.17 -18.80 -17.89
CA ALA A 331 -28.85 -20.08 -18.19
C ALA A 331 -29.65 -20.12 -19.48
N LYS A 332 -29.89 -18.99 -20.15
CA LYS A 332 -30.30 -19.13 -21.54
C LYS A 332 -29.12 -19.63 -22.38
N THR A 333 -27.87 -19.33 -22.03
CA THR A 333 -26.69 -19.77 -22.81
C THR A 333 -25.51 -20.06 -21.90
N ILE A 334 -24.86 -21.18 -22.16
CA ILE A 334 -23.57 -21.58 -21.60
C ILE A 334 -23.60 -21.80 -20.08
N VAL A 335 -24.39 -22.80 -19.67
CA VAL A 335 -23.81 -23.80 -18.77
C VAL A 335 -22.66 -24.44 -19.56
N ILE A 336 -21.49 -23.82 -19.54
CA ILE A 336 -20.26 -24.52 -19.91
C ILE A 336 -20.21 -25.64 -18.89
N ASP A 337 -20.32 -26.87 -19.36
CA ASP A 337 -19.95 -28.03 -18.58
C ASP A 337 -18.44 -27.94 -18.31
N PHE A 338 -18.06 -27.09 -17.35
CA PHE A 338 -16.68 -26.88 -16.93
C PHE A 338 -16.10 -28.12 -16.22
N LYS A 339 -16.91 -29.19 -16.06
CA LYS A 339 -16.46 -30.51 -15.62
C LYS A 339 -15.93 -31.36 -16.79
N GLY A 340 -16.05 -30.88 -18.04
CA GLY A 340 -15.54 -31.58 -19.23
C GLY A 340 -14.06 -31.29 -19.49
N ASN A 341 -13.24 -32.34 -19.44
CA ASN A 341 -11.86 -32.33 -19.94
C ASN A 341 -11.79 -31.67 -21.33
N LEU A 342 -11.13 -30.51 -21.41
CA LEU A 342 -10.66 -29.96 -22.68
C LEU A 342 -9.41 -30.75 -23.08
N SER A 343 -9.61 -31.81 -23.87
CA SER A 343 -8.55 -32.46 -24.65
C SER A 343 -8.26 -31.69 -25.92
#